data_AF-S2EVX2-F1
#
_entry.id   AF-S2EVX2-F1
#
_cell.length_a   1.000
_cell.length_b   1.000
_cell.length_c   1.000
_cell.angle_alpha   90.00
_cell.angle_beta   90.00
_cell.angle_gamma   90.00
#
_symmetry.space_group_name_H-M   'P 1'
#
loop_
_entity.id
_entity.type
_entity.pdbx_description
1 polymer ?
#
loop_
_entity_poly.entity_id
_entity_poly.type
_entity_poly.pdbx_seq_one_letter_code
_entity_poly.pdbx_strand_id
1 'polypeptide(L)' 'MRQILSKEPWWATPPEPGQDELKLEWGWLVHYSEGEPRFEFVRERPSDDEIRNRKSCRITPAAE' A
#
# COMPACT_ATOMS: atom_id res chain seq x y z
N MET A 1 11.62 -18.74 -11.72
CA MET A 1 10.89 -18.63 -10.44
C MET A 1 10.64 -17.16 -10.19
N ARG A 2 9.38 -16.74 -10.03
CA ARG A 2 9.04 -15.33 -9.79
C ARG A 2 9.61 -14.90 -8.44
N GLN A 3 10.51 -13.92 -8.43
CA GLN A 3 11.04 -13.33 -7.20
C GLN A 3 10.30 -12.02 -6.89
N ILE A 4 9.70 -11.96 -5.71
CA ILE A 4 9.12 -10.74 -5.14
C ILE A 4 10.29 -9.91 -4.62
N LEU A 5 10.48 -8.71 -5.18
CA LEU A 5 11.47 -7.74 -4.71
C LEU A 5 10.97 -7.03 -3.45
N SER A 6 9.71 -6.57 -3.51
CA SER A 6 9.08 -5.83 -2.42
C SER A 6 7.59 -6.13 -2.38
N LYS A 7 7.02 -6.15 -1.18
CA LYS A 7 5.58 -6.20 -0.92
C LYS A 7 5.28 -5.18 0.17
N GLU A 8 4.46 -4.17 -0.11
CA GLU A 8 4.15 -3.12 0.85
C GLU A 8 2.65 -2.78 0.91
N PRO A 9 2.12 -2.36 2.08
CA PRO A 9 0.74 -1.94 2.22
C PRO A 9 0.48 -0.67 1.41
N TRP A 10 -0.51 -0.69 0.53
CA TRP A 10 -0.83 0.43 -0.35
C TRP A 10 -2.34 0.67 -0.44
N TRP A 11 -2.74 1.92 -0.65
CA TRP A 11 -4.15 2.27 -0.84
C TRP A 11 -4.61 1.94 -2.27
N ALA A 12 -5.75 1.27 -2.42
CA ALA A 12 -6.34 0.97 -3.72
C ALA A 12 -6.77 2.24 -4.45
N THR A 13 -7.25 3.21 -3.68
CA THR A 13 -7.69 4.53 -4.13
C THR A 13 -7.02 5.61 -3.28
N PRO A 14 -6.63 6.73 -3.88
CA PRO A 14 -6.04 7.83 -3.13
C PRO A 14 -7.03 8.32 -2.05
N PRO A 15 -6.58 8.51 -0.80
CA PRO A 15 -7.41 9.02 0.26
C PRO A 15 -7.85 10.46 -0.02
N GLU A 16 -9.09 10.78 0.33
CA GLU A 16 -9.59 12.16 0.36
C GLU A 16 -9.07 12.90 1.61
N PRO A 17 -8.87 14.23 1.54
CA PRO A 17 -8.42 15.02 2.68
C PRO A 17 -9.43 14.92 3.84
N GLY A 18 -8.95 14.50 5.01
CA GLY A 18 -9.78 14.29 6.21
C GLY A 18 -10.42 12.90 6.32
N GLN A 19 -10.17 11.99 5.39
CA GLN A 19 -10.67 10.62 5.46
C GLN A 19 -9.85 9.74 6.43
N ASP A 20 -10.55 8.92 7.22
CA ASP A 20 -9.93 7.93 8.10
C ASP A 20 -9.10 6.90 7.32
N GLU A 21 -7.83 6.71 7.73
CA GLU A 21 -6.93 5.68 7.18
C GLU A 21 -7.53 4.27 7.27
N LEU A 22 -8.31 3.98 8.32
CA LEU A 22 -8.86 2.65 8.56
C LEU A 22 -10.06 2.30 7.66
N LYS A 23 -10.72 3.32 7.08
CA LYS A 23 -11.85 3.16 6.16
C LYS A 23 -11.43 3.04 4.70
N LEU A 24 -10.13 3.23 4.42
CA LEU A 24 -9.59 3.06 3.07
C LEU A 24 -9.66 1.60 2.61
N GLU A 25 -9.78 1.45 1.30
CA GLU A 25 -9.56 0.17 0.65
C GLU A 25 -8.06 -0.07 0.55
N TRP A 26 -7.57 -0.98 1.39
CA TRP A 26 -6.17 -1.35 1.43
C TRP A 26 -5.90 -2.57 0.57
N GLY A 27 -4.70 -2.62 0.00
CA GLY A 27 -4.15 -3.77 -0.68
C GLY A 27 -2.66 -3.87 -0.46
N TRP A 28 -2.03 -4.71 -1.27
CA TRP A 28 -0.58 -4.87 -1.32
C TRP A 28 -0.06 -4.46 -2.69
N LEU A 29 0.92 -3.57 -2.69
CA LEU A 29 1.72 -3.29 -3.87
C LEU A 29 2.89 -4.27 -3.88
N VAL A 30 2.87 -5.22 -4.82
CA VAL A 30 3.90 -6.23 -4.99
C VAL A 30 4.75 -5.88 -6.20
N HIS A 31 6.05 -5.77 -6.01
CA HIS A 31 7.03 -5.52 -7.06
C HIS A 31 7.78 -6.81 -7.37
N TYR A 32 7.76 -7.23 -8.64
CA TYR A 32 8.45 -8.44 -9.10
C TYR A 32 9.73 -8.12 -9.86
N SER A 33 10.77 -8.94 -9.67
CA SER A 33 12.07 -8.78 -10.36
C SER A 33 12.13 -9.39 -11.76
N GLU A 34 11.12 -10.15 -12.18
CA GLU A 34 11.23 -11.00 -13.37
C GLU A 34 10.95 -10.21 -14.66
N GLY A 35 11.97 -10.13 -15.53
CA GLY A 35 11.84 -9.54 -16.86
C GLY A 35 11.70 -8.02 -16.80
N GLU A 36 10.48 -7.52 -17.05
CA GLU A 36 10.17 -6.10 -16.88
C GLU A 36 9.69 -5.83 -15.44
N PRO A 37 10.19 -4.78 -14.77
CA PRO A 37 9.71 -4.39 -13.44
C PRO A 37 8.21 -4.14 -13.51
N ARG A 38 7.43 -5.01 -12.86
CA ARG A 38 5.97 -4.91 -12.80
C ARG A 38 5.53 -4.70 -11.37
N PHE A 39 4.67 -3.72 -11.21
CA PHE A 39 3.92 -3.49 -9.98
C PHE A 39 2.57 -4.17 -10.13
N GLU A 40 2.23 -5.04 -9.19
CA GLU A 40 0.94 -5.70 -9.10
C GLU A 40 0.23 -5.22 -7.83
N PHE A 41 -0.98 -4.71 -8.00
CA PHE A 41 -1.82 -4.35 -6.89
C PHE A 41 -2.72 -5.53 -6.53
N VAL A 42 -2.49 -6.12 -5.37
CA VAL A 42 -3.29 -7.21 -4.83
C VAL A 42 -4.33 -6.63 -3.87
N ARG A 43 -5.62 -6.81 -4.21
CA ARG A 43 -6.78 -6.40 -3.37
C ARG A 43 -6.96 -7.32 -2.16
N GLU A 44 -5.93 -7.42 -1.34
CA GLU A 44 -5.93 -8.17 -0.09
C GLU A 44 -5.66 -7.19 1.04
N ARG A 45 -6.63 -7.04 1.95
CA ARG A 45 -6.53 -6.09 3.07
C ARG A 45 -5.40 -6.52 4.01
N PRO A 46 -4.32 -5.74 4.17
CA PRO A 46 -3.30 -5.96 5.18
C PRO A 46 -3.89 -5.83 6.58
N SER A 47 -3.21 -6.41 7.58
CA SER A 47 -3.59 -6.19 8.98
C SER A 47 -3.32 -4.75 9.41
N ASP A 48 -4.05 -4.26 10.41
CA ASP A 48 -3.87 -2.91 10.96
C ASP A 48 -2.45 -2.65 11.48
N ASP A 49 -1.78 -3.66 12.02
CA ASP A 49 -0.38 -3.57 12.42
C ASP A 49 0.56 -3.33 11.22
N GLU A 50 0.38 -4.09 10.13
CA GLU A 50 1.16 -3.93 8.89
C GLU A 50 0.94 -2.53 8.27
N ILE A 51 -0.30 -2.03 8.29
CA ILE A 51 -0.65 -0.68 7.81
C ILE A 51 0.04 0.40 8.65
N ARG A 52 0.14 0.20 9.98
CA ARG A 52 0.79 1.13 10.91
C ARG A 52 2.32 1.11 10.83
N ASN A 53 2.87 -0.08 10.60
CA ASN A 53 4.31 -0.35 10.45
C ASN A 53 4.81 -0.16 8.99
N ARG A 54 3.97 0.32 8.08
CA ARG A 54 4.36 0.54 6.68
C ARG A 54 5.56 1.51 6.58
N LYS A 55 6.51 1.19 5.71
CA LYS A 55 7.67 2.06 5.41
C LYS A 55 7.30 3.28 4.55
N SER A 56 6.20 3.22 3.82
CA SER A 56 5.76 4.30 2.93
C SER A 56 5.11 5.47 3.70
N CYS A 57 5.26 6.68 3.16
CA CYS A 57 4.83 7.92 3.81
C CYS A 57 3.38 7.83 4.30
N ARG A 58 3.16 8.24 5.56
CA ARG A 58 1.81 8.37 6.12
C ARG A 58 1.04 9.46 5.37
N ILE A 59 -0.29 9.36 5.33
CA ILE A 59 -1.12 10.39 4.72
C ILE A 59 -0.70 11.73 5.33
N THR A 60 -0.41 12.71 4.48
CA THR A 60 -0.13 14.06 4.94
C THR A 60 -1.28 14.46 5.85
N PRO A 61 -1.04 14.71 7.16
CA PRO A 61 -2.11 15.26 7.99
C PRO A 61 -2.60 16.52 7.29
N ALA A 62 -3.92 16.73 7.25
CA ALA A 62 -4.48 17.95 6.69
C ALA A 62 -3.72 19.13 7.30
N ALA A 63 -3.10 19.93 6.44
CA ALA A 63 -2.39 21.13 6.87
C ALA A 63 -3.40 22.00 7.64
N GLU A 64 -3.06 22.30 8.89
CA GLU A 64 -3.82 23.19 9.77
C GLU A 64 -3.92 24.60 9.18
#